data_AF-A0A7W7MXF2-F1
#
_entry.id   AF-A0A7W7MXF2-F1
#
_cell.length_a   1.000
_cell.length_b   1.000
_cell.length_c   1.000
_cell.angle_alpha   90.00
_cell.angle_beta   90.00
_cell.angle_gamma   90.00
#
_symmetry.space_group_name_H-M   'P 1'
#
loop_
_entity.id
_entity.type
_entity.pdbx_description
1 polymer ?
#
loop_
_entity_poly.entity_id
_entity_poly.type
_entity_poly.pdbx_seq_one_letter_code
_entity_poly.pdbx_strand_id
1 'polypeptide(L)'
;MGRPALPMLTVSVLAASALAAGAAAAVPVSAREAGRTEVPVASGSPVTEVSESVVRVKVPLPAAAGPRPEACDWLSYLRFRHVDGPAESADADRILVAQPGILEGAGAFDSVARNTVAAAARSGRHIEFWALDRRSNCLEDRTGVQAGLAAGDVHLAVDYYYRQKEIDGRKFAGYQTNDQVKWLQHVGLEQTVRDQYDLMARELPDQRARKEKMLCGGHSLGGVLTAYFAEWDFDGDHATTADAGHNQCSGYFALDTRIAKGLPGMGGQVPAEWVPLVEFGAGAVKAGLEAGVVPRALSAPAVVNTETMNLLAIAGLAANLDPGGESDLSTYIPSGFNQDMTYRLLFSKDYPTFLKGSPTVQDFRFSNAAALGGLLDDHSQPLAFMQASVGFWDGGKIVDKEFPAPNNLEEIGLGGLTRLLGTEKKAIPDEPGGPLFTWRNYDRVGAPDDPVHRSKDGTPFTAAGKEVTDIAELARSLSEHPLDFTEHYFPTKLITDIALASSPGIADDAVHEGGITANPTLNLQAGDGLGFGDPQPGDVIAAGYQHIDVLTASAVQDDGRPEPISTNLAAFATR
;
A
#
# COMPACT_ATOMS: atom_id res chain seq x y z
N MET A 1 34.13 -59.33 -39.15
CA MET A 1 35.37 -58.50 -39.13
C MET A 1 35.24 -57.52 -40.30
N GLY A 2 35.19 -56.20 -40.19
CA GLY A 2 35.12 -55.26 -39.09
C GLY A 2 34.56 -53.95 -39.68
N ARG A 3 33.86 -53.18 -38.84
CA ARG A 3 33.52 -51.76 -39.08
C ARG A 3 34.81 -50.93 -39.29
N PRO A 4 34.81 -49.78 -40.00
CA PRO A 4 34.05 -48.60 -39.54
C PRO A 4 33.49 -47.66 -40.62
N ALA A 5 32.44 -46.90 -40.26
CA ALA A 5 32.09 -45.63 -40.90
C ALA A 5 31.29 -44.76 -39.92
N LEU A 6 31.80 -43.56 -39.66
CA LEU A 6 31.16 -42.30 -39.20
C LEU A 6 32.32 -41.31 -38.90
N PRO A 7 32.15 -39.96 -38.96
CA PRO A 7 30.89 -39.27 -38.68
C PRO A 7 30.52 -37.99 -39.49
N MET A 8 29.23 -37.63 -39.30
CA MET A 8 28.64 -36.29 -39.06
C MET A 8 28.58 -35.23 -40.19
N LEU A 9 27.35 -34.82 -40.53
CA LEU A 9 26.74 -33.63 -39.93
C LEU A 9 25.22 -33.61 -40.19
N THR A 10 24.45 -33.57 -39.11
CA THR A 10 22.98 -33.45 -39.04
C THR A 10 22.59 -31.98 -38.97
N VAL A 11 21.62 -31.55 -39.79
CA VAL A 11 20.86 -30.31 -39.62
C VAL A 11 19.36 -30.63 -39.71
N SER A 12 18.72 -30.45 -38.55
CA SER A 12 17.39 -29.91 -38.26
C SER A 12 16.16 -30.37 -39.07
N VAL A 13 15.31 -31.15 -38.39
CA VAL A 13 13.89 -31.33 -38.71
C VAL A 13 13.07 -30.40 -37.81
N LEU A 14 12.23 -29.56 -38.43
CA LEU A 14 11.16 -28.81 -37.78
C LEU A 14 10.16 -29.78 -37.12
N ALA A 15 9.80 -29.54 -35.87
CA ALA A 15 8.60 -30.10 -35.25
C ALA A 15 7.70 -28.95 -34.77
N ALA A 16 6.43 -29.07 -35.12
CA ALA A 16 5.37 -28.09 -34.96
C ALA A 16 5.01 -27.84 -33.49
N SER A 17 4.96 -26.57 -33.10
CA SER A 17 4.37 -26.11 -31.84
C SER A 17 2.87 -25.95 -32.03
N ALA A 18 2.09 -26.77 -31.34
CA ALA A 18 0.64 -26.66 -31.30
C ALA A 18 0.24 -25.39 -30.55
N LEU A 19 -0.56 -24.54 -31.21
CA LEU A 19 -1.30 -23.45 -30.58
C LEU A 19 -2.37 -24.04 -29.65
N ALA A 20 -2.15 -23.95 -28.34
CA ALA A 20 -3.22 -24.05 -27.36
C ALA A 20 -3.96 -22.71 -27.35
N ALA A 21 -5.11 -22.66 -28.04
CA ALA A 21 -6.07 -21.59 -27.90
C ALA A 21 -6.54 -21.55 -26.44
N GLY A 22 -6.31 -20.43 -25.75
CA GLY A 22 -6.82 -20.16 -24.42
C GLY A 22 -8.35 -20.20 -24.44
N ALA A 23 -8.91 -21.33 -24.00
CA ALA A 23 -10.31 -21.38 -23.63
C ALA A 23 -10.46 -20.49 -22.39
N ALA A 24 -11.31 -19.47 -22.50
CA ALA A 24 -11.84 -18.76 -21.35
C ALA A 24 -12.31 -19.81 -20.32
N ALA A 25 -11.61 -19.89 -19.19
CA ALA A 25 -11.97 -20.80 -18.13
C ALA A 25 -13.38 -20.40 -17.66
N ALA A 26 -14.36 -21.25 -18.00
CA ALA A 26 -15.71 -21.12 -17.52
C ALA A 26 -15.66 -21.14 -15.98
N VAL A 27 -16.05 -20.03 -15.37
CA VAL A 27 -16.23 -19.89 -13.93
C VAL A 27 -17.13 -21.03 -13.46
N PRO A 28 -16.69 -21.91 -12.54
CA PRO A 28 -17.57 -22.93 -12.00
C PRO A 28 -18.69 -22.22 -11.23
N VAL A 29 -19.90 -22.34 -11.77
CA VAL A 29 -21.15 -21.88 -11.18
C VAL A 29 -21.46 -22.75 -9.97
N SER A 30 -21.11 -22.27 -8.78
CA SER A 30 -21.58 -22.82 -7.51
C SER A 30 -21.55 -21.70 -6.47
N ALA A 31 -22.73 -21.22 -6.08
CA ALA A 31 -23.02 -20.11 -5.16
C ALA A 31 -22.72 -18.67 -5.65
N ARG A 32 -23.43 -18.24 -6.73
CA ARG A 32 -23.96 -16.87 -6.82
C ARG A 32 -25.01 -16.70 -5.71
N GLU A 33 -24.59 -16.55 -4.47
CA GLU A 33 -25.49 -16.14 -3.38
C GLU A 33 -25.68 -14.63 -3.38
N ALA A 34 -26.82 -14.20 -2.85
CA ALA A 34 -27.41 -12.86 -2.94
C ALA A 34 -26.57 -11.73 -2.29
N GLY A 35 -25.44 -11.37 -2.91
CA GLY A 35 -24.62 -10.23 -2.50
C GLY A 35 -23.16 -10.56 -2.13
N ARG A 36 -22.59 -11.68 -2.59
CA ARG A 36 -21.14 -11.97 -2.45
C ARG A 36 -20.54 -12.39 -3.78
N THR A 37 -19.32 -11.96 -4.09
CA THR A 37 -18.52 -12.47 -5.20
C THR A 37 -17.08 -12.71 -4.77
N GLU A 38 -16.44 -13.71 -5.37
CA GLU A 38 -15.02 -14.00 -5.16
C GLU A 38 -14.38 -14.31 -6.51
N VAL A 39 -13.31 -13.58 -6.85
CA VAL A 39 -12.63 -13.68 -8.14
C VAL A 39 -11.14 -13.91 -7.88
N PRO A 40 -10.54 -15.01 -8.39
CA PRO A 40 -9.10 -15.24 -8.26
C PRO A 40 -8.29 -14.10 -8.89
N VAL A 41 -7.19 -13.73 -8.24
CA VAL A 41 -6.21 -12.78 -8.76
C VAL A 41 -5.05 -13.56 -9.36
N ALA A 42 -4.73 -13.30 -10.62
CA ALA A 42 -3.49 -13.80 -11.21
C ALA A 42 -2.34 -12.95 -10.66
N SER A 43 -1.29 -13.61 -10.16
CA SER A 43 -0.11 -12.92 -9.66
C SER A 43 1.18 -13.55 -10.16
N GLY A 44 2.17 -12.71 -10.46
CA GLY A 44 3.56 -13.08 -10.73
C GLY A 44 4.41 -13.31 -9.48
N SER A 45 3.82 -13.33 -8.28
CA SER A 45 4.56 -13.48 -7.01
C SER A 45 5.46 -14.73 -6.98
N PRO A 46 6.69 -14.62 -6.43
CA PRO A 46 7.54 -15.79 -6.20
C PRO A 46 7.00 -16.73 -5.12
N VAL A 47 6.07 -16.28 -4.27
CA VAL A 47 5.44 -17.09 -3.21
C VAL A 47 4.23 -17.83 -3.78
N THR A 48 4.49 -18.89 -4.56
CA THR A 48 3.47 -19.61 -5.34
C THR A 48 2.56 -20.53 -4.51
N GLU A 49 2.93 -20.81 -3.26
CA GLU A 49 2.12 -21.60 -2.31
C GLU A 49 0.94 -20.83 -1.71
N VAL A 50 0.80 -19.53 -2.03
CA VAL A 50 -0.31 -18.68 -1.60
C VAL A 50 -1.17 -18.27 -2.79
N SER A 51 -2.45 -18.58 -2.69
CA SER A 51 -3.48 -18.10 -3.61
C SER A 51 -4.10 -16.79 -3.12
N GLU A 52 -4.49 -15.95 -4.08
CA GLU A 52 -5.12 -14.65 -3.85
C GLU A 52 -6.46 -14.57 -4.57
N SER A 53 -7.46 -13.96 -3.94
CA SER A 53 -8.74 -13.61 -4.55
C SER A 53 -9.23 -12.23 -4.06
N VAL A 54 -9.98 -11.52 -4.91
CA VAL A 54 -10.80 -10.40 -4.45
C VAL A 54 -12.14 -10.94 -4.02
N VAL A 55 -12.53 -10.65 -2.79
CA VAL A 55 -13.88 -10.91 -2.31
C VAL A 55 -14.62 -9.59 -2.23
N ARG A 56 -15.88 -9.57 -2.67
CA ARG A 56 -16.78 -8.42 -2.56
C ARG A 56 -18.09 -8.82 -1.92
N VAL A 57 -18.58 -8.00 -1.00
CA VAL A 57 -19.83 -8.22 -0.26
C VAL A 57 -20.71 -6.98 -0.37
N LYS A 58 -21.99 -7.17 -0.73
CA LYS A 58 -22.96 -6.09 -0.85
C LYS A 58 -23.43 -5.65 0.53
N VAL A 59 -22.92 -4.50 0.96
CA VAL A 59 -23.29 -3.82 2.20
C VAL A 59 -23.59 -2.36 1.85
N PRO A 60 -24.83 -2.03 1.47
CA PRO A 60 -25.18 -0.70 1.01
C PRO A 60 -25.04 0.35 2.11
N LEU A 61 -24.56 1.54 1.75
CA LEU A 61 -24.59 2.69 2.65
C LEU A 61 -26.04 3.10 2.96
N PRO A 62 -26.31 3.71 4.13
CA PRO A 62 -27.64 4.23 4.44
C PRO A 62 -28.09 5.28 3.41
N ALA A 63 -29.41 5.45 3.25
CA ALA A 63 -29.97 6.45 2.34
C ALA A 63 -29.49 7.88 2.66
N ALA A 64 -29.17 8.15 3.92
CA ALA A 64 -28.63 9.42 4.39
C ALA A 64 -27.28 9.80 3.77
N ALA A 65 -26.49 8.83 3.26
CA ALA A 65 -25.24 9.11 2.56
C ALA A 65 -25.46 9.81 1.20
N GLY A 66 -26.70 9.83 0.69
CA GLY A 66 -27.07 10.49 -0.55
C GLY A 66 -26.64 9.71 -1.82
N PRO A 67 -26.73 10.37 -2.99
CA PRO A 67 -26.36 9.78 -4.28
C PRO A 67 -24.89 9.43 -4.36
N ARG A 68 -24.59 8.24 -4.90
CA ARG A 68 -23.26 7.66 -5.01
C ARG A 68 -23.24 6.58 -6.11
N PRO A 69 -22.08 6.16 -6.62
CA PRO A 69 -21.99 5.03 -7.53
C PRO A 69 -22.45 3.73 -6.87
N GLU A 70 -23.15 2.85 -7.61
CA GLU A 70 -23.60 1.55 -7.10
C GLU A 70 -22.44 0.67 -6.63
N ALA A 71 -21.27 0.81 -7.25
CA ALA A 71 -20.05 0.10 -6.82
C ALA A 71 -19.69 0.37 -5.36
N CYS A 72 -20.05 1.54 -4.82
CA CYS A 72 -19.76 1.97 -3.45
C CYS A 72 -20.73 1.41 -2.41
N ASP A 73 -21.73 0.63 -2.83
CA ASP A 73 -22.58 -0.20 -1.96
C ASP A 73 -21.99 -1.61 -1.73
N TRP A 74 -20.76 -1.82 -2.17
CA TRP A 74 -20.00 -3.05 -1.95
C TRP A 74 -18.76 -2.75 -1.11
N LEU A 75 -18.46 -3.66 -0.21
CA LEU A 75 -17.18 -3.74 0.49
C LEU A 75 -16.32 -4.80 -0.18
N SER A 76 -15.01 -4.58 -0.19
CA SER A 76 -14.06 -5.49 -0.84
C SER A 76 -12.89 -5.79 0.10
N TYR A 77 -12.23 -6.93 -0.13
CA TYR A 77 -10.94 -7.23 0.48
C TYR A 77 -10.15 -8.19 -0.42
N LEU A 78 -8.82 -8.16 -0.29
CA LEU A 78 -7.95 -9.21 -0.83
C LEU A 78 -7.85 -10.33 0.19
N ARG A 79 -8.15 -11.56 -0.26
CA ARG A 79 -8.07 -12.77 0.53
C ARG A 79 -6.85 -13.57 0.10
N PHE A 80 -5.95 -13.81 1.04
CA PHE A 80 -4.78 -14.66 0.85
C PHE A 80 -4.93 -15.94 1.67
N ARG A 81 -4.72 -17.09 1.03
CA ARG A 81 -4.75 -18.40 1.69
C ARG A 81 -3.75 -19.36 1.05
N HIS A 82 -3.24 -20.30 1.83
CA HIS A 82 -2.38 -21.36 1.31
C HIS A 82 -3.16 -22.22 0.30
N VAL A 83 -2.52 -22.67 -0.77
CA VAL A 83 -3.18 -23.46 -1.84
C VAL A 83 -3.78 -24.77 -1.31
N ASP A 84 -3.10 -25.41 -0.35
CA ASP A 84 -3.58 -26.62 0.35
C ASP A 84 -4.46 -26.32 1.57
N GLY A 85 -4.69 -25.03 1.88
CA GLY A 85 -5.59 -24.61 2.95
C GLY A 85 -7.07 -24.79 2.59
N PRO A 86 -7.97 -24.69 3.59
CA PRO A 86 -9.40 -24.82 3.36
C PRO A 86 -9.92 -23.77 2.37
N ALA A 87 -10.98 -24.12 1.64
CA ALA A 87 -11.63 -23.21 0.70
C ALA A 87 -12.59 -22.24 1.42
N GLU A 88 -13.19 -22.67 2.53
CA GLU A 88 -14.12 -21.87 3.34
C GLU A 88 -13.36 -21.21 4.50
N SER A 89 -13.55 -19.90 4.68
CA SER A 89 -12.86 -19.15 5.75
C SER A 89 -13.25 -19.62 7.16
N ALA A 90 -14.45 -20.17 7.32
CA ALA A 90 -14.89 -20.75 8.58
C ALA A 90 -14.00 -21.94 9.03
N ASP A 91 -13.35 -22.63 8.08
CA ASP A 91 -12.51 -23.79 8.34
C ASP A 91 -11.02 -23.42 8.54
N ALA A 92 -10.62 -22.18 8.28
CA ALA A 92 -9.27 -21.70 8.55
C ALA A 92 -8.93 -21.73 10.06
N ASP A 93 -7.68 -21.98 10.41
CA ASP A 93 -7.21 -21.99 11.81
C ASP A 93 -7.38 -20.59 12.45
N ARG A 94 -7.05 -19.54 11.69
CA ARG A 94 -7.23 -18.12 12.01
C ARG A 94 -7.45 -17.28 10.76
N ILE A 95 -7.95 -16.08 10.95
CA ILE A 95 -8.12 -15.06 9.92
C ILE A 95 -7.51 -13.75 10.44
N LEU A 96 -6.48 -13.22 9.80
CA LEU A 96 -6.00 -11.87 10.07
C LEU A 96 -6.82 -10.88 9.26
N VAL A 97 -7.40 -9.87 9.89
CA VAL A 97 -8.19 -8.81 9.24
C VAL A 97 -7.43 -7.49 9.38
N ALA A 98 -6.90 -6.98 8.28
CA ALA A 98 -5.97 -5.85 8.24
C ALA A 98 -6.61 -4.59 7.65
N GLN A 99 -6.59 -3.50 8.40
CA GLN A 99 -6.93 -2.15 7.95
C GLN A 99 -5.71 -1.44 7.34
N PRO A 100 -5.87 -0.78 6.18
CA PRO A 100 -4.79 -0.01 5.57
C PRO A 100 -4.52 1.33 6.27
N GLY A 101 -3.28 1.80 6.09
CA GLY A 101 -2.74 3.10 6.51
C GLY A 101 -3.36 4.31 5.79
N ILE A 102 -2.78 5.50 5.97
CA ILE A 102 -3.23 6.71 5.26
C ILE A 102 -2.83 6.61 3.79
N LEU A 103 -3.77 6.85 2.87
CA LEU A 103 -3.55 6.80 1.41
C LEU A 103 -3.06 5.43 0.90
N GLU A 104 -3.30 4.39 1.66
CA GLU A 104 -2.93 3.01 1.37
C GLU A 104 -4.17 2.20 1.05
N GLY A 105 -4.04 1.26 0.12
CA GLY A 105 -5.06 0.30 -0.27
C GLY A 105 -4.67 -1.14 0.03
N ALA A 106 -5.59 -2.06 -0.23
CA ALA A 106 -5.42 -3.48 0.11
C ALA A 106 -4.22 -4.15 -0.58
N GLY A 107 -3.85 -3.69 -1.79
CA GLY A 107 -2.73 -4.22 -2.57
C GLY A 107 -1.37 -4.06 -1.88
N ALA A 108 -1.22 -3.09 -0.99
CA ALA A 108 0.02 -2.87 -0.23
C ALA A 108 0.38 -4.03 0.71
N PHE A 109 -0.62 -4.81 1.16
CA PHE A 109 -0.42 -5.93 2.06
C PHE A 109 0.12 -7.20 1.39
N ASP A 110 0.34 -7.19 0.08
CA ASP A 110 0.62 -8.41 -0.68
C ASP A 110 1.82 -9.22 -0.13
N SER A 111 2.99 -8.60 0.03
CA SER A 111 4.19 -9.30 0.51
C SER A 111 3.98 -9.85 1.94
N VAL A 112 3.58 -9.00 2.89
CA VAL A 112 3.33 -9.42 4.28
C VAL A 112 2.25 -10.50 4.40
N ALA A 113 1.18 -10.43 3.60
CA ALA A 113 0.12 -11.42 3.61
C ALA A 113 0.62 -12.78 3.10
N ARG A 114 1.30 -12.79 1.95
CA ARG A 114 1.86 -14.02 1.36
C ARG A 114 2.89 -14.66 2.29
N ASN A 115 3.83 -13.85 2.80
CA ASN A 115 4.88 -14.31 3.69
C ASN A 115 4.30 -14.87 5.00
N THR A 116 3.27 -14.23 5.55
CA THR A 116 2.61 -14.67 6.79
C THR A 116 1.86 -15.99 6.59
N VAL A 117 1.07 -16.11 5.52
CA VAL A 117 0.33 -17.34 5.20
C VAL A 117 1.30 -18.50 4.91
N ALA A 118 2.35 -18.27 4.12
CA ALA A 118 3.38 -19.26 3.85
C ALA A 118 4.11 -19.70 5.12
N ALA A 119 4.47 -18.76 6.00
CA ALA A 119 5.12 -19.06 7.28
C ALA A 119 4.25 -19.89 8.22
N ALA A 120 2.95 -19.62 8.30
CA ALA A 120 2.02 -20.42 9.09
C ALA A 120 1.83 -21.83 8.52
N ALA A 121 1.76 -21.98 7.19
CA ALA A 121 1.65 -23.29 6.55
C ALA A 121 2.85 -24.19 6.86
N ARG A 122 4.06 -23.63 6.94
CA ARG A 122 5.28 -24.36 7.34
C ARG A 122 5.21 -24.91 8.77
N SER A 123 4.36 -24.36 9.65
CA SER A 123 4.11 -24.91 10.99
C SER A 123 2.88 -25.83 11.05
N GLY A 124 2.31 -26.18 9.90
CA GLY A 124 1.14 -27.07 9.80
C GLY A 124 -0.19 -26.38 10.10
N ARG A 125 -0.25 -25.05 9.97
CA ARG A 125 -1.46 -24.25 10.20
C ARG A 125 -1.89 -23.52 8.93
N HIS A 126 -3.17 -23.56 8.62
CA HIS A 126 -3.74 -22.88 7.46
C HIS A 126 -4.56 -21.68 7.93
N ILE A 127 -3.92 -20.51 7.90
CA ILE A 127 -4.54 -19.22 8.20
C ILE A 127 -4.95 -18.51 6.91
N GLU A 128 -5.80 -17.51 7.05
CA GLU A 128 -6.09 -16.52 6.01
C GLU A 128 -5.60 -15.13 6.42
N PHE A 129 -5.30 -14.31 5.42
CA PHE A 129 -5.06 -12.88 5.59
C PHE A 129 -6.05 -12.12 4.71
N TRP A 130 -6.80 -11.20 5.31
CA TRP A 130 -7.79 -10.35 4.67
C TRP A 130 -7.30 -8.90 4.73
N ALA A 131 -6.81 -8.38 3.61
CA ALA A 131 -6.46 -6.97 3.48
C ALA A 131 -7.69 -6.19 3.04
N LEU A 132 -8.25 -5.38 3.95
CA LEU A 132 -9.49 -4.65 3.70
C LEU A 132 -9.25 -3.52 2.71
N ASP A 133 -10.21 -3.34 1.81
CA ASP A 133 -10.26 -2.21 0.89
C ASP A 133 -11.19 -1.15 1.44
N ARG A 134 -10.75 0.11 1.49
CA ARG A 134 -11.60 1.18 2.01
C ARG A 134 -12.73 1.44 1.03
N ARG A 135 -13.95 1.69 1.53
CA ARG A 135 -15.14 1.84 0.67
C ARG A 135 -14.96 2.90 -0.42
N SER A 136 -14.23 3.97 -0.14
CA SER A 136 -13.85 5.04 -1.10
C SER A 136 -13.21 4.52 -2.38
N ASN A 137 -12.49 3.40 -2.31
CA ASN A 137 -11.74 2.82 -3.43
C ASN A 137 -12.68 2.26 -4.52
N CYS A 138 -13.99 2.15 -4.24
CA CYS A 138 -15.03 1.94 -5.26
C CYS A 138 -15.01 2.99 -6.40
N LEU A 139 -14.43 4.18 -6.15
CA LEU A 139 -14.32 5.28 -7.11
C LEU A 139 -13.15 5.11 -8.08
N GLU A 140 -12.26 4.16 -7.82
CA GLU A 140 -11.04 3.99 -8.57
C GLU A 140 -11.25 3.24 -9.88
N ASP A 141 -10.56 3.70 -10.92
CA ASP A 141 -10.60 3.06 -12.22
C ASP A 141 -9.25 2.38 -12.50
N ARG A 142 -9.21 1.07 -12.27
CA ARG A 142 -8.02 0.23 -12.53
C ARG A 142 -7.94 -0.29 -13.97
N THR A 143 -8.88 0.08 -14.85
CA THR A 143 -9.02 -0.50 -16.20
C THR A 143 -7.75 -0.32 -17.04
N GLY A 144 -7.16 0.88 -17.04
CA GLY A 144 -5.96 1.17 -17.84
C GLY A 144 -4.75 0.35 -17.39
N VAL A 145 -4.47 0.31 -16.08
CA VAL A 145 -3.35 -0.46 -15.53
C VAL A 145 -3.53 -1.96 -15.78
N GLN A 146 -4.72 -2.52 -15.52
CA GLN A 146 -5.00 -3.94 -15.71
C GLN A 146 -4.92 -4.37 -17.17
N ALA A 147 -5.40 -3.54 -18.09
CA ALA A 147 -5.28 -3.81 -19.51
C ALA A 147 -3.82 -3.72 -19.99
N GLY A 148 -3.07 -2.73 -19.50
CA GLY A 148 -1.64 -2.61 -19.80
C GLY A 148 -0.83 -3.81 -19.30
N LEU A 149 -1.13 -4.31 -18.10
CA LEU A 149 -0.56 -5.54 -17.55
C LEU A 149 -0.87 -6.75 -18.45
N ALA A 150 -2.15 -6.94 -18.80
CA ALA A 150 -2.57 -8.07 -19.64
C ALA A 150 -1.96 -8.03 -21.05
N ALA A 151 -1.71 -6.83 -21.59
CA ALA A 151 -1.11 -6.62 -22.90
C ALA A 151 0.43 -6.62 -22.88
N GLY A 152 1.06 -6.49 -21.71
CA GLY A 152 2.50 -6.23 -21.60
C GLY A 152 2.88 -4.85 -22.16
N ASP A 153 2.02 -3.84 -22.02
CA ASP A 153 2.19 -2.51 -22.60
C ASP A 153 1.72 -1.41 -21.63
N VAL A 154 2.67 -0.70 -21.00
CA VAL A 154 2.37 0.41 -20.10
C VAL A 154 1.73 1.61 -20.81
N HIS A 155 1.99 1.80 -22.11
CA HIS A 155 1.43 2.92 -22.87
C HIS A 155 -0.09 2.80 -23.00
N LEU A 156 -0.64 1.59 -22.95
CA LEU A 156 -2.08 1.37 -22.92
C LEU A 156 -2.74 2.01 -21.69
N ALA A 157 -2.09 1.92 -20.52
CA ALA A 157 -2.57 2.59 -19.31
C ALA A 157 -2.53 4.12 -19.48
N VAL A 158 -1.40 4.66 -19.95
CA VAL A 158 -1.26 6.11 -20.17
C VAL A 158 -2.29 6.61 -21.19
N ASP A 159 -2.48 5.90 -22.30
CA ASP A 159 -3.44 6.28 -23.32
C ASP A 159 -4.89 6.25 -22.82
N TYR A 160 -5.24 5.29 -21.96
CA TYR A 160 -6.57 5.21 -21.34
C TYR A 160 -6.83 6.42 -20.44
N TYR A 161 -5.93 6.69 -19.49
CA TYR A 161 -6.12 7.75 -18.50
C TYR A 161 -5.96 9.15 -19.08
N TYR A 162 -5.03 9.35 -20.02
CA TYR A 162 -4.63 10.68 -20.48
C TYR A 162 -5.04 11.02 -21.91
N ARG A 163 -5.39 10.01 -22.73
CA ARG A 163 -5.71 10.22 -24.16
C ARG A 163 -7.08 9.68 -24.57
N GLN A 164 -7.92 9.32 -23.60
CA GLN A 164 -9.30 8.86 -23.84
C GLN A 164 -9.37 7.62 -24.75
N LYS A 165 -8.31 6.79 -24.77
CA LYS A 165 -8.33 5.50 -25.46
C LYS A 165 -9.39 4.62 -24.81
N GLU A 166 -10.18 3.97 -25.66
CA GLU A 166 -11.22 3.06 -25.22
C GLU A 166 -10.62 1.66 -25.00
N ILE A 167 -10.99 1.04 -23.87
CA ILE A 167 -10.62 -0.34 -23.52
C ILE A 167 -11.92 -1.07 -23.20
N ASP A 168 -12.22 -2.12 -23.96
CA ASP A 168 -13.43 -2.94 -23.79
C ASP A 168 -14.74 -2.13 -23.70
N GLY A 169 -14.86 -1.08 -24.53
CA GLY A 169 -16.03 -0.20 -24.55
C GLY A 169 -16.06 0.85 -23.43
N ARG A 170 -15.04 0.90 -22.56
CA ARG A 170 -14.92 1.86 -21.47
C ARG A 170 -13.90 2.95 -21.83
N LYS A 171 -14.22 4.19 -21.46
CA LYS A 171 -13.29 5.32 -21.47
C LYS A 171 -13.11 5.82 -20.05
N PHE A 172 -11.93 6.37 -19.77
CA PHE A 172 -11.68 6.99 -18.48
C PHE A 172 -12.58 8.20 -18.29
N ALA A 173 -13.41 8.17 -17.24
CA ALA A 173 -14.37 9.22 -16.93
C ALA A 173 -13.70 10.51 -16.37
N GLY A 174 -12.38 10.50 -16.21
CA GLY A 174 -11.63 11.53 -15.50
C GLY A 174 -11.57 11.25 -14.00
N TYR A 175 -10.64 11.93 -13.32
CA TYR A 175 -10.56 11.95 -11.87
C TYR A 175 -11.76 12.73 -11.30
N GLN A 176 -12.42 12.18 -10.28
CA GLN A 176 -13.64 12.76 -9.72
C GLN A 176 -13.30 14.03 -8.93
N THR A 177 -14.06 15.08 -9.18
CA THR A 177 -13.96 16.36 -8.46
C THR A 177 -14.59 16.28 -7.08
N ASN A 178 -14.25 17.23 -6.20
CA ASN A 178 -14.82 17.32 -4.85
C ASN A 178 -16.36 17.29 -4.82
N ASP A 179 -17.02 17.85 -5.84
CA ASP A 179 -18.48 17.88 -5.96
C ASP A 179 -19.10 16.56 -6.44
N GLN A 180 -18.35 15.73 -7.13
CA GLN A 180 -18.80 14.41 -7.58
C GLN A 180 -18.70 13.37 -6.46
N VAL A 181 -17.89 13.64 -5.43
CA VAL A 181 -17.68 12.75 -4.27
C VAL A 181 -18.34 13.28 -2.99
N LYS A 182 -19.44 14.02 -3.12
CA LYS A 182 -20.18 14.61 -1.98
C LYS A 182 -20.48 13.62 -0.85
N TRP A 183 -20.82 12.39 -1.21
CA TRP A 183 -21.16 11.33 -0.25
C TRP A 183 -19.99 10.95 0.68
N LEU A 184 -18.72 11.21 0.32
CA LEU A 184 -17.56 10.96 1.17
C LEU A 184 -17.58 11.79 2.48
N GLN A 185 -18.35 12.87 2.55
CA GLN A 185 -18.59 13.59 3.81
C GLN A 185 -19.34 12.75 4.85
N HIS A 186 -19.84 11.57 4.49
CA HIS A 186 -20.48 10.61 5.39
C HIS A 186 -19.59 9.39 5.66
N VAL A 187 -18.43 9.29 5.02
CA VAL A 187 -17.47 8.19 5.21
C VAL A 187 -16.40 8.65 6.17
N GLY A 188 -16.73 8.54 7.46
CA GLY A 188 -15.86 8.90 8.58
C GLY A 188 -15.40 7.71 9.39
N LEU A 189 -15.03 7.97 10.64
CA LEU A 189 -14.57 6.94 11.58
C LEU A 189 -15.63 5.87 11.80
N GLU A 190 -16.84 6.26 12.20
CA GLU A 190 -17.99 5.36 12.43
C GLU A 190 -18.24 4.45 11.22
N GLN A 191 -18.38 5.04 10.03
CA GLN A 191 -18.66 4.26 8.82
C GLN A 191 -17.52 3.28 8.50
N THR A 192 -16.27 3.67 8.73
CA THR A 192 -15.10 2.81 8.45
C THR A 192 -15.05 1.59 9.37
N VAL A 193 -15.29 1.77 10.68
CA VAL A 193 -15.32 0.62 11.62
C VAL A 193 -16.59 -0.23 11.45
N ARG A 194 -17.72 0.39 11.09
CA ARG A 194 -18.96 -0.29 10.72
C ARG A 194 -18.79 -1.15 9.47
N ASP A 195 -18.10 -0.65 8.46
CA ASP A 195 -17.79 -1.40 7.24
C ASP A 195 -16.98 -2.67 7.55
N GLN A 196 -15.96 -2.56 8.41
CA GLN A 196 -15.21 -3.72 8.89
C GLN A 196 -16.13 -4.72 9.61
N TYR A 197 -16.95 -4.26 10.56
CA TYR A 197 -17.87 -5.12 11.31
C TYR A 197 -18.84 -5.85 10.38
N ASP A 198 -19.50 -5.12 9.48
CA ASP A 198 -20.51 -5.67 8.58
C ASP A 198 -19.89 -6.66 7.58
N LEU A 199 -18.67 -6.39 7.08
CA LEU A 199 -17.93 -7.33 6.25
C LEU A 199 -17.62 -8.62 7.02
N MET A 200 -17.05 -8.51 8.23
CA MET A 200 -16.73 -9.66 9.07
C MET A 200 -17.98 -10.47 9.41
N ALA A 201 -19.08 -9.82 9.78
CA ALA A 201 -20.34 -10.47 10.11
C ALA A 201 -21.03 -11.11 8.90
N ARG A 202 -20.78 -10.63 7.68
CA ARG A 202 -21.29 -11.25 6.44
C ARG A 202 -20.49 -12.48 6.05
N GLU A 203 -19.15 -12.40 6.12
CA GLU A 203 -18.27 -13.50 5.72
C GLU A 203 -18.26 -14.63 6.77
N LEU A 204 -18.34 -14.28 8.06
CA LEU A 204 -18.40 -15.26 9.14
C LEU A 204 -19.53 -14.91 10.13
N PRO A 205 -20.80 -15.30 9.85
CA PRO A 205 -21.96 -14.87 10.62
C PRO A 205 -22.00 -15.31 12.09
N ASP A 206 -21.40 -16.45 12.44
CA ASP A 206 -21.28 -16.88 13.84
C ASP A 206 -20.29 -15.98 14.60
N GLN A 207 -20.82 -15.17 15.51
CA GLN A 207 -20.04 -14.28 16.36
C GLN A 207 -18.99 -15.02 17.20
N ARG A 208 -19.31 -16.21 17.69
CA ARG A 208 -18.36 -17.01 18.48
C ARG A 208 -17.19 -17.47 17.60
N ALA A 209 -17.47 -17.84 16.36
CA ALA A 209 -16.44 -18.20 15.39
C ALA A 209 -15.54 -16.99 15.07
N ARG A 210 -16.12 -15.79 14.90
CA ARG A 210 -15.34 -14.54 14.76
C ARG A 210 -14.44 -14.32 15.96
N LYS A 211 -15.02 -14.33 17.17
CA LYS A 211 -14.28 -14.16 18.43
C LYS A 211 -13.14 -15.16 18.60
N GLU A 212 -13.29 -16.38 18.12
CA GLU A 212 -12.25 -17.41 18.22
C GLU A 212 -11.15 -17.23 17.15
N LYS A 213 -11.53 -16.95 15.91
CA LYS A 213 -10.65 -17.07 14.74
C LYS A 213 -10.03 -15.76 14.26
N MET A 214 -10.70 -14.63 14.45
CA MET A 214 -10.30 -13.36 13.83
C MET A 214 -9.29 -12.61 14.69
N LEU A 215 -8.17 -12.24 14.09
CA LEU A 215 -7.18 -11.33 14.66
C LEU A 215 -7.29 -10.02 13.89
N CYS A 216 -7.54 -8.91 14.57
CA CYS A 216 -7.85 -7.63 13.92
C CYS A 216 -6.69 -6.67 14.09
N GLY A 217 -6.31 -5.96 13.04
CA GLY A 217 -5.13 -5.13 13.09
C GLY A 217 -4.97 -4.27 11.85
N GLY A 218 -3.78 -3.74 11.65
CA GLY A 218 -3.48 -2.99 10.45
C GLY A 218 -2.18 -2.21 10.52
N HIS A 219 -1.92 -1.51 9.42
CA HIS A 219 -0.74 -0.69 9.24
C HIS A 219 -1.02 0.76 9.56
N SER A 220 -0.13 1.41 10.32
CA SER A 220 -0.20 2.87 10.55
C SER A 220 -1.56 3.28 11.15
N LEU A 221 -2.40 4.00 10.40
CA LEU A 221 -3.80 4.31 10.72
C LEU A 221 -4.65 3.07 11.07
N GLY A 222 -4.38 1.91 10.48
CA GLY A 222 -5.07 0.67 10.76
C GLY A 222 -5.01 0.24 12.23
N GLY A 223 -3.93 0.56 12.95
CA GLY A 223 -3.85 0.35 14.41
C GLY A 223 -4.81 1.25 15.20
N VAL A 224 -4.95 2.51 14.76
CA VAL A 224 -5.89 3.48 15.34
C VAL A 224 -7.33 3.06 15.08
N LEU A 225 -7.65 2.66 13.85
CA LEU A 225 -8.97 2.14 13.49
C LEU A 225 -9.31 0.87 14.26
N THR A 226 -8.34 -0.02 14.46
CA THR A 226 -8.52 -1.23 15.27
C THR A 226 -8.82 -0.88 16.73
N ALA A 227 -8.21 0.18 17.27
CA ALA A 227 -8.47 0.64 18.63
C ALA A 227 -9.91 1.15 18.78
N TYR A 228 -10.40 1.97 17.84
CA TYR A 228 -11.79 2.39 17.82
C TYR A 228 -12.73 1.22 17.62
N PHE A 229 -12.45 0.34 16.65
CA PHE A 229 -13.22 -0.87 16.40
C PHE A 229 -13.38 -1.68 17.68
N ALA A 230 -12.28 -1.96 18.41
CA ALA A 230 -12.30 -2.75 19.64
C ALA A 230 -13.26 -2.21 20.72
N GLU A 231 -13.41 -0.90 20.80
CA GLU A 231 -14.28 -0.25 21.80
C GLU A 231 -15.69 0.06 21.29
N TRP A 232 -15.92 -0.12 19.99
CA TRP A 232 -17.17 0.27 19.33
C TRP A 232 -18.33 -0.66 19.68
N ASP A 233 -19.49 -0.06 19.93
CA ASP A 233 -20.82 -0.65 20.06
C ASP A 233 -21.54 -0.56 18.71
N PHE A 234 -21.99 -1.69 18.21
CA PHE A 234 -22.43 -1.88 16.84
C PHE A 234 -23.95 -2.09 16.72
N ASP A 235 -24.67 -2.33 17.82
CA ASP A 235 -26.13 -2.52 17.84
C ASP A 235 -26.92 -1.36 18.48
N GLY A 236 -26.22 -0.39 19.07
CA GLY A 236 -26.79 0.81 19.70
C GLY A 236 -27.32 0.57 21.12
N ASP A 237 -27.14 -0.63 21.68
CA ASP A 237 -27.45 -0.96 23.08
C ASP A 237 -26.15 -1.17 23.86
N HIS A 238 -25.65 -0.06 24.41
CA HIS A 238 -24.40 0.00 25.20
C HIS A 238 -24.37 -0.93 26.43
N ALA A 239 -25.49 -1.56 26.80
CA ALA A 239 -25.56 -2.56 27.86
C ALA A 239 -25.18 -3.97 27.38
N THR A 240 -25.17 -4.23 26.08
CA THR A 240 -24.74 -5.49 25.49
C THR A 240 -23.29 -5.42 25.05
N THR A 241 -22.71 -6.59 24.75
CA THR A 241 -21.32 -6.67 24.28
C THR A 241 -21.13 -7.71 23.19
N ALA A 242 -22.18 -8.37 22.72
CA ALA A 242 -22.03 -9.49 21.78
C ALA A 242 -21.52 -9.02 20.41
N ASP A 243 -21.95 -7.84 20.01
CA ASP A 243 -21.59 -7.08 18.83
C ASP A 243 -20.35 -6.20 19.04
N ALA A 244 -20.04 -5.81 20.27
CA ALA A 244 -18.86 -5.01 20.60
C ALA A 244 -17.60 -5.51 19.89
N GLY A 245 -16.79 -4.59 19.35
CA GLY A 245 -15.67 -4.98 18.47
C GLY A 245 -14.62 -5.87 19.14
N HIS A 246 -14.32 -5.66 20.42
CA HIS A 246 -13.43 -6.55 21.18
C HIS A 246 -13.99 -7.97 21.33
N ASN A 247 -15.29 -8.18 21.15
CA ASN A 247 -15.93 -9.48 21.08
C ASN A 247 -16.03 -10.02 19.64
N GLN A 248 -15.52 -9.32 18.63
CA GLN A 248 -15.41 -9.85 17.26
C GLN A 248 -14.03 -10.44 16.95
N CYS A 249 -13.00 -10.14 17.75
CA CYS A 249 -11.62 -10.58 17.50
C CYS A 249 -11.01 -11.25 18.74
N SER A 250 -10.15 -12.27 18.56
CA SER A 250 -9.40 -12.95 19.62
C SER A 250 -8.08 -12.26 19.99
N GLY A 251 -7.60 -11.33 19.17
CA GLY A 251 -6.31 -10.67 19.35
C GLY A 251 -6.13 -9.52 18.38
N TYR A 252 -5.12 -8.69 18.64
CA TYR A 252 -4.77 -7.55 17.82
C TYR A 252 -3.34 -7.60 17.29
N PHE A 253 -3.10 -7.01 16.12
CA PHE A 253 -1.75 -6.80 15.60
C PHE A 253 -1.58 -5.39 15.04
N ALA A 254 -0.41 -4.79 15.25
CA ALA A 254 -0.08 -3.44 14.81
C ALA A 254 1.19 -3.46 13.98
N LEU A 255 1.12 -2.96 12.74
CA LEU A 255 2.24 -2.84 11.81
C LEU A 255 2.68 -1.37 11.74
N ASP A 256 3.90 -1.12 12.18
CA ASP A 256 4.48 0.20 12.43
C ASP A 256 3.50 1.20 13.08
N THR A 257 2.83 0.76 14.15
CA THR A 257 1.82 1.55 14.87
C THR A 257 1.54 0.93 16.25
N ARG A 258 0.51 1.41 16.92
CA ARG A 258 -0.07 0.83 18.14
C ARG A 258 -1.58 0.72 18.00
N ILE A 259 -2.16 -0.19 18.77
CA ILE A 259 -3.60 -0.22 19.01
C ILE A 259 -3.93 0.87 20.04
N ALA A 260 -4.12 2.09 19.55
CA ALA A 260 -4.46 3.25 20.37
C ALA A 260 -5.32 4.27 19.58
N LYS A 261 -6.26 4.94 20.25
CA LYS A 261 -7.22 5.89 19.64
C LYS A 261 -6.61 7.22 19.16
N GLY A 262 -5.30 7.37 19.13
CA GLY A 262 -4.62 8.58 18.66
C GLY A 262 -3.65 8.26 17.54
N LEU A 263 -3.53 9.16 16.57
CA LEU A 263 -2.47 9.09 15.56
C LEU A 263 -1.10 9.16 16.26
N PRO A 264 -0.31 8.06 16.28
CA PRO A 264 0.98 8.06 16.94
C PRO A 264 1.89 9.13 16.29
N GLY A 265 2.90 9.62 17.01
CA GLY A 265 3.87 10.59 16.46
C GLY A 265 3.33 12.02 16.19
N MET A 266 2.01 12.23 16.17
CA MET A 266 1.36 13.54 15.95
C MET A 266 0.65 14.10 17.20
N GLY A 267 0.94 13.57 18.39
CA GLY A 267 0.32 14.04 19.63
C GLY A 267 -1.21 13.89 19.66
N GLY A 268 -1.77 12.97 18.87
CA GLY A 268 -3.22 12.76 18.75
C GLY A 268 -3.96 13.80 17.90
N GLN A 269 -3.26 14.60 17.09
CA GLN A 269 -3.87 15.61 16.22
C GLN A 269 -3.52 15.34 14.76
N VAL A 270 -4.51 15.43 13.85
CA VAL A 270 -4.20 15.66 12.43
C VAL A 270 -3.49 17.01 12.35
N PRO A 271 -2.36 17.14 11.63
CA PRO A 271 -1.70 18.43 11.56
C PRO A 271 -2.71 19.41 10.94
N ALA A 272 -3.00 20.51 11.64
CA ALA A 272 -3.91 21.54 11.14
C ALA A 272 -3.54 22.02 9.73
N GLU A 273 -2.28 21.82 9.34
CA GLU A 273 -1.76 22.06 7.99
C GLU A 273 -2.48 21.25 6.89
N TRP A 274 -2.99 20.05 7.20
CA TRP A 274 -3.71 19.20 6.23
C TRP A 274 -5.19 19.57 6.15
N VAL A 275 -5.81 19.87 7.30
CA VAL A 275 -7.20 20.31 7.38
C VAL A 275 -7.33 21.43 8.44
N PRO A 276 -7.15 22.71 8.06
CA PRO A 276 -7.12 23.83 9.01
C PRO A 276 -8.40 23.97 9.84
N LEU A 277 -9.54 23.53 9.30
CA LEU A 277 -10.82 23.62 10.02
C LEU A 277 -10.89 22.77 11.29
N VAL A 278 -9.99 21.79 11.47
CA VAL A 278 -9.93 20.97 12.68
C VAL A 278 -9.71 21.82 13.93
N GLU A 279 -8.94 22.91 13.83
CA GLU A 279 -8.69 23.83 14.96
C GLU A 279 -9.97 24.53 15.46
N PHE A 280 -11.00 24.60 14.62
CA PHE A 280 -12.28 25.23 14.93
C PHE A 280 -13.35 24.21 15.38
N GLY A 281 -12.99 22.94 15.50
CA GLY A 281 -13.83 21.86 16.03
C GLY A 281 -14.77 21.20 15.02
N ALA A 282 -15.47 20.15 15.47
CA ALA A 282 -16.27 19.25 14.64
C ALA A 282 -17.37 19.96 13.82
N GLY A 283 -18.03 20.98 14.40
CA GLY A 283 -19.05 21.74 13.69
C GLY A 283 -18.50 22.51 12.48
N ALA A 284 -17.31 23.09 12.61
CA ALA A 284 -16.64 23.81 11.53
C ALA A 284 -16.20 22.85 10.41
N VAL A 285 -15.55 21.74 10.76
CA VAL A 285 -15.17 20.70 9.80
C VAL A 285 -16.38 20.18 9.03
N LYS A 286 -17.46 19.83 9.74
CA LYS A 286 -18.71 19.36 9.13
C LYS A 286 -19.26 20.38 8.12
N ALA A 287 -19.40 21.65 8.53
CA ALA A 287 -19.87 22.70 7.64
C ALA A 287 -18.93 22.90 6.44
N GLY A 288 -17.62 22.75 6.64
CA GLY A 288 -16.61 22.84 5.59
C GLY A 288 -16.72 21.73 4.55
N LEU A 289 -16.93 20.49 5.00
CA LEU A 289 -17.17 19.33 4.12
C LEU A 289 -18.51 19.46 3.39
N GLU A 290 -19.58 19.90 4.08
CA GLU A 290 -20.90 20.13 3.48
C GLU A 290 -20.85 21.20 2.39
N ALA A 291 -20.20 22.33 2.67
CA ALA A 291 -20.01 23.42 1.72
C ALA A 291 -19.01 23.08 0.59
N GLY A 292 -18.19 22.03 0.75
CA GLY A 292 -17.15 21.66 -0.22
C GLY A 292 -15.92 22.56 -0.21
N VAL A 293 -15.76 23.40 0.83
CA VAL A 293 -14.55 24.23 1.03
C VAL A 293 -13.40 23.41 1.62
N VAL A 294 -13.73 22.34 2.35
CA VAL A 294 -12.79 21.27 2.71
C VAL A 294 -12.89 20.18 1.64
N PRO A 295 -11.77 19.74 1.03
CA PRO A 295 -11.76 18.58 0.15
C PRO A 295 -12.32 17.35 0.87
N ARG A 296 -13.24 16.62 0.24
CA ARG A 296 -13.86 15.40 0.82
C ARG A 296 -13.00 14.16 0.62
N ALA A 297 -12.10 14.20 -0.35
CA ALA A 297 -10.95 13.30 -0.46
C ALA A 297 -9.68 14.08 -0.10
N LEU A 298 -8.80 13.46 0.67
CA LEU A 298 -7.56 14.07 1.14
C LEU A 298 -6.63 14.33 -0.04
N SER A 299 -6.16 15.56 -0.16
CA SER A 299 -5.26 15.95 -1.25
C SER A 299 -4.31 17.06 -0.83
N ALA A 300 -3.02 16.91 -1.12
CA ALA A 300 -2.03 17.97 -1.13
C ALA A 300 -1.56 18.18 -2.60
N PRO A 301 -1.79 19.36 -3.20
CA PRO A 301 -1.46 19.62 -4.60
C PRO A 301 -0.04 19.20 -4.98
N ALA A 302 0.13 18.61 -6.17
CA ALA A 302 1.41 18.19 -6.77
C ALA A 302 2.22 17.09 -6.08
N VAL A 303 1.83 16.58 -4.90
CA VAL A 303 2.56 15.47 -4.27
C VAL A 303 1.62 14.35 -3.86
N VAL A 304 0.43 14.69 -3.36
CA VAL A 304 -0.56 13.73 -2.88
C VAL A 304 -1.92 14.08 -3.45
N ASN A 305 -2.33 13.42 -4.52
CA ASN A 305 -3.68 13.54 -5.06
C ASN A 305 -4.01 12.32 -5.91
N THR A 306 -5.28 12.20 -6.29
CA THR A 306 -5.84 11.09 -7.07
C THR A 306 -5.04 10.77 -8.34
N GLU A 307 -4.54 11.79 -9.04
CA GLU A 307 -3.74 11.59 -10.25
C GLU A 307 -2.32 11.12 -9.93
N THR A 308 -1.66 11.75 -8.95
CA THR A 308 -0.30 11.35 -8.53
C THR A 308 -0.26 9.94 -7.95
N MET A 309 -1.30 9.52 -7.21
CA MET A 309 -1.40 8.15 -6.71
C MET A 309 -1.58 7.14 -7.85
N ASN A 310 -2.43 7.43 -8.85
CA ASN A 310 -2.56 6.56 -10.02
C ASN A 310 -1.26 6.48 -10.84
N LEU A 311 -0.47 7.55 -10.89
CA LEU A 311 0.84 7.57 -11.56
C LEU A 311 1.83 6.57 -10.92
N LEU A 312 1.75 6.33 -9.60
CA LEU A 312 2.58 5.31 -8.94
C LEU A 312 2.24 3.91 -9.44
N ALA A 313 0.97 3.60 -9.68
CA ALA A 313 0.57 2.33 -10.28
C ALA A 313 1.05 2.18 -11.74
N ILE A 314 1.09 3.27 -12.52
CA ILE A 314 1.64 3.27 -13.89
C ILE A 314 3.16 3.06 -13.86
N ALA A 315 3.88 3.71 -12.94
CA ALA A 315 5.31 3.51 -12.74
C ALA A 315 5.61 2.06 -12.29
N GLY A 316 4.83 1.54 -11.34
CA GLY A 316 4.87 0.14 -10.92
C GLY A 316 4.63 -0.82 -12.08
N LEU A 317 3.66 -0.52 -12.96
CA LEU A 317 3.40 -1.32 -14.15
C LEU A 317 4.60 -1.35 -15.11
N ALA A 318 5.22 -0.20 -15.39
CA ALA A 318 6.40 -0.14 -16.24
C ALA A 318 7.56 -0.96 -15.67
N ALA A 319 7.82 -0.82 -14.36
CA ALA A 319 8.88 -1.55 -13.66
C ALA A 319 8.59 -3.06 -13.57
N ASN A 320 7.32 -3.46 -13.45
CA ASN A 320 6.94 -4.88 -13.44
C ASN A 320 7.12 -5.53 -14.83
N LEU A 321 6.78 -4.81 -15.90
CA LEU A 321 6.83 -5.34 -17.26
C LEU A 321 8.26 -5.39 -17.85
N ASP A 322 9.04 -4.33 -17.64
CA ASP A 322 10.40 -4.22 -18.18
C ASP A 322 11.29 -3.38 -17.24
N PRO A 323 11.76 -3.94 -16.11
CA PRO A 323 12.49 -3.19 -15.09
C PRO A 323 13.80 -2.57 -15.61
N GLY A 324 14.47 -3.24 -16.55
CA GLY A 324 15.75 -2.80 -17.12
C GLY A 324 15.61 -1.86 -18.33
N GLY A 325 14.43 -1.80 -18.95
CA GLY A 325 14.15 -0.92 -20.08
C GLY A 325 14.23 0.55 -19.73
N GLU A 326 14.69 1.37 -20.68
CA GLU A 326 14.72 2.84 -20.52
C GLU A 326 13.28 3.37 -20.44
N SER A 327 12.98 4.07 -19.35
CA SER A 327 11.66 4.63 -19.09
C SER A 327 11.42 5.87 -19.94
N ASP A 328 10.34 5.86 -20.71
CA ASP A 328 9.87 7.02 -21.46
C ASP A 328 8.70 7.74 -20.78
N LEU A 329 8.23 7.27 -19.61
CA LEU A 329 7.03 7.76 -18.93
C LEU A 329 7.02 9.29 -18.73
N SER A 330 8.16 9.87 -18.37
CA SER A 330 8.29 11.32 -18.15
C SER A 330 8.08 12.17 -19.42
N THR A 331 8.15 11.54 -20.59
CA THR A 331 7.90 12.16 -21.90
C THR A 331 6.62 11.65 -22.55
N TYR A 332 6.20 10.42 -22.24
CA TYR A 332 5.01 9.80 -22.78
C TYR A 332 3.74 10.18 -22.02
N ILE A 333 3.81 10.51 -20.73
CA ILE A 333 2.67 11.08 -20.01
C ILE A 333 2.50 12.54 -20.45
N PRO A 334 1.30 12.96 -20.89
CA PRO A 334 1.08 14.36 -21.27
C PRO A 334 1.40 15.33 -20.12
N SER A 335 2.11 16.41 -20.44
CA SER A 335 2.43 17.47 -19.49
C SER A 335 1.16 18.12 -18.94
N GLY A 336 1.19 18.45 -17.66
CA GLY A 336 0.13 19.13 -16.95
C GLY A 336 0.69 19.79 -15.70
N PHE A 337 -0.03 20.76 -15.14
CA PHE A 337 0.46 21.48 -13.96
C PHE A 337 0.81 20.53 -12.80
N ASN A 338 -0.03 19.52 -12.57
CA ASN A 338 0.20 18.55 -11.49
C ASN A 338 1.45 17.70 -11.75
N GLN A 339 1.60 17.14 -12.95
CA GLN A 339 2.75 16.34 -13.37
C GLN A 339 4.05 17.14 -13.31
N ASP A 340 4.07 18.33 -13.92
CA ASP A 340 5.25 19.17 -14.02
C ASP A 340 5.72 19.60 -12.62
N MET A 341 4.78 19.95 -11.73
CA MET A 341 5.10 20.27 -10.35
C MET A 341 5.52 19.05 -9.53
N THR A 342 4.89 17.87 -9.75
CA THR A 342 5.28 16.61 -9.10
C THR A 342 6.73 16.27 -9.45
N TYR A 343 7.06 16.23 -10.75
CA TYR A 343 8.42 15.97 -11.21
C TYR A 343 9.42 16.99 -10.68
N ARG A 344 9.06 18.27 -10.67
CA ARG A 344 9.93 19.32 -10.16
C ARG A 344 10.16 19.19 -8.65
N LEU A 345 9.14 18.82 -7.88
CA LEU A 345 9.27 18.62 -6.43
C LEU A 345 10.12 17.38 -6.10
N LEU A 346 9.93 16.29 -6.83
CA LEU A 346 10.59 15.01 -6.57
C LEU A 346 12.00 14.92 -7.18
N PHE A 347 12.30 15.62 -8.27
CA PHE A 347 13.57 15.48 -9.01
C PHE A 347 14.42 16.75 -9.04
N SER A 348 14.10 17.76 -8.22
CA SER A 348 15.03 18.88 -8.00
C SER A 348 16.06 18.51 -6.93
N LYS A 349 17.34 18.64 -7.26
CA LYS A 349 18.43 18.38 -6.31
C LYS A 349 18.61 19.47 -5.24
N ASP A 350 18.22 20.70 -5.53
CA ASP A 350 18.41 21.86 -4.65
C ASP A 350 17.42 22.99 -4.97
N TYR A 351 17.33 23.98 -4.09
CA TYR A 351 16.46 25.16 -4.28
C TYR A 351 16.73 25.94 -5.58
N PRO A 352 17.98 26.20 -5.99
CA PRO A 352 18.26 26.83 -7.28
C PRO A 352 17.71 26.05 -8.48
N THR A 353 17.89 24.72 -8.49
CA THR A 353 17.35 23.82 -9.51
C THR A 353 15.83 23.86 -9.51
N PHE A 354 15.22 23.77 -8.32
CA PHE A 354 13.78 23.93 -8.15
C PHE A 354 13.33 25.27 -8.72
N LEU A 355 13.85 26.42 -8.28
CA LEU A 355 13.42 27.74 -8.75
C LEU A 355 13.63 27.96 -10.25
N LYS A 356 14.75 27.49 -10.80
CA LYS A 356 15.06 27.60 -12.23
C LYS A 356 14.16 26.67 -13.08
N GLY A 357 13.72 25.54 -12.52
CA GLY A 357 12.98 24.50 -13.24
C GLY A 357 13.85 23.72 -14.22
N SER A 358 15.18 23.68 -14.01
CA SER A 358 16.12 22.92 -14.84
C SER A 358 17.38 22.57 -14.04
N PRO A 359 18.00 21.38 -14.22
CA PRO A 359 17.53 20.30 -15.10
C PRO A 359 16.17 19.73 -14.64
N THR A 360 15.45 19.18 -15.59
CA THR A 360 14.15 18.49 -15.43
C THR A 360 14.36 16.99 -15.39
N VAL A 361 13.35 16.22 -14.97
CA VAL A 361 13.42 14.75 -14.98
C VAL A 361 13.67 14.20 -16.40
N GLN A 362 13.20 14.90 -17.44
CA GLN A 362 13.40 14.55 -18.85
C GLN A 362 14.84 14.76 -19.34
N ASP A 363 15.66 15.50 -18.59
CA ASP A 363 17.09 15.66 -18.92
C ASP A 363 17.93 14.47 -18.44
N PHE A 364 17.33 13.48 -17.77
CA PHE A 364 17.96 12.26 -17.30
C PHE A 364 17.35 11.03 -17.96
N ARG A 365 18.13 9.94 -17.99
CA ARG A 365 17.71 8.65 -18.54
C ARG A 365 17.64 7.65 -17.39
N PHE A 366 16.46 7.06 -17.18
CA PHE A 366 16.22 6.10 -16.11
C PHE A 366 15.79 4.76 -16.70
N SER A 367 16.22 3.65 -16.12
CA SER A 367 15.48 2.39 -16.29
C SER A 367 14.10 2.50 -15.60
N ASN A 368 13.12 1.67 -15.97
CA ASN A 368 11.81 1.68 -15.31
C ASN A 368 11.91 1.37 -13.81
N ALA A 369 12.78 0.44 -13.40
CA ALA A 369 13.07 0.19 -11.99
C ALA A 369 13.66 1.44 -11.32
N ALA A 370 14.59 2.14 -11.96
CA ALA A 370 15.18 3.35 -11.39
C ALA A 370 14.19 4.52 -11.31
N ALA A 371 13.26 4.61 -12.27
CA ALA A 371 12.17 5.58 -12.21
C ALA A 371 11.23 5.30 -11.02
N LEU A 372 10.90 4.04 -10.76
CA LEU A 372 10.10 3.66 -9.59
C LEU A 372 10.85 3.88 -8.27
N GLY A 373 12.11 3.43 -8.18
CA GLY A 373 12.97 3.64 -7.02
C GLY A 373 13.09 5.13 -6.70
N GLY A 374 13.34 5.98 -7.71
CA GLY A 374 13.37 7.43 -7.52
C GLY A 374 12.08 8.06 -6.98
N LEU A 375 10.93 7.38 -7.08
CA LEU A 375 9.65 7.83 -6.56
C LEU A 375 9.35 7.34 -5.14
N LEU A 376 9.83 6.16 -4.72
CA LEU A 376 9.39 5.52 -3.47
C LEU A 376 10.53 5.15 -2.51
N ASP A 377 11.76 5.07 -3.01
CA ASP A 377 12.93 4.72 -2.21
C ASP A 377 13.17 5.71 -1.08
N ASP A 378 13.59 5.23 0.09
CA ASP A 378 13.81 6.03 1.29
C ASP A 378 14.94 7.07 1.16
N HIS A 379 15.86 6.89 0.22
CA HIS A 379 16.86 7.90 -0.13
C HIS A 379 16.42 8.84 -1.25
N SER A 380 15.22 8.68 -1.82
CA SER A 380 14.73 9.52 -2.93
C SER A 380 13.43 10.24 -2.58
N GLN A 381 12.47 9.53 -2.01
CA GLN A 381 11.14 9.98 -1.63
C GLN A 381 11.23 10.94 -0.43
N PRO A 382 10.81 12.22 -0.57
CA PRO A 382 10.90 13.18 0.52
C PRO A 382 9.87 12.99 1.64
N LEU A 383 8.83 12.16 1.49
CA LEU A 383 7.79 11.98 2.50
C LEU A 383 7.91 10.62 3.17
N ALA A 384 8.20 10.63 4.46
CA ALA A 384 8.52 9.44 5.27
C ALA A 384 7.48 8.33 5.19
N PHE A 385 6.19 8.69 5.16
CA PHE A 385 5.10 7.71 5.10
C PHE A 385 4.99 6.98 3.74
N MET A 386 5.71 7.44 2.71
CA MET A 386 5.79 6.79 1.40
C MET A 386 7.15 6.10 1.13
N GLN A 387 8.06 6.13 2.10
CA GLN A 387 9.41 5.58 1.94
C GLN A 387 9.39 4.06 2.09
N ALA A 388 10.01 3.38 1.14
CA ALA A 388 10.32 1.95 1.15
C ALA A 388 11.81 1.77 0.88
N SER A 389 12.45 0.77 1.48
CA SER A 389 13.89 0.53 1.28
C SER A 389 14.09 -0.55 0.21
N VAL A 390 14.19 -0.08 -1.04
CA VAL A 390 14.12 -0.93 -2.24
C VAL A 390 15.46 -1.10 -2.96
N GLY A 391 16.55 -0.62 -2.36
CA GLY A 391 17.88 -0.64 -2.93
C GLY A 391 18.45 0.76 -3.14
N PHE A 392 19.11 1.01 -4.26
CA PHE A 392 19.72 2.33 -4.49
C PHE A 392 19.98 2.65 -5.98
N TRP A 393 20.21 3.93 -6.28
CA TRP A 393 20.66 4.38 -7.59
C TRP A 393 22.00 3.74 -8.01
N ASP A 394 22.15 3.46 -9.31
CA ASP A 394 23.40 2.98 -9.92
C ASP A 394 23.57 3.55 -11.35
N GLY A 395 24.74 3.34 -11.96
CA GLY A 395 25.02 3.62 -13.37
C GLY A 395 25.63 5.00 -13.68
N GLY A 396 25.70 5.90 -12.70
CA GLY A 396 26.26 7.24 -12.89
C GLY A 396 26.59 7.98 -11.60
N LYS A 397 26.84 9.29 -11.70
CA LYS A 397 27.14 10.12 -10.52
C LYS A 397 25.88 10.43 -9.71
N ILE A 398 25.90 10.04 -8.44
CA ILE A 398 24.88 10.31 -7.44
C ILE A 398 25.41 11.33 -6.43
N VAL A 399 24.57 12.29 -6.02
CA VAL A 399 24.91 13.36 -5.07
C VAL A 399 23.78 13.56 -4.06
N ASP A 400 24.05 14.33 -3.00
CA ASP A 400 23.01 14.77 -2.06
C ASP A 400 21.89 15.56 -2.75
N LYS A 401 20.66 15.21 -2.37
CA LYS A 401 19.45 15.95 -2.69
C LYS A 401 19.07 16.82 -1.49
N GLU A 402 19.17 18.13 -1.65
CA GLU A 402 18.97 19.14 -0.61
C GLU A 402 17.62 19.87 -0.73
N PHE A 403 16.71 19.33 -1.54
CA PHE A 403 15.36 19.85 -1.74
C PHE A 403 14.33 18.70 -1.69
N PRO A 404 13.17 18.88 -1.04
CA PRO A 404 12.67 20.11 -0.40
C PRO A 404 13.34 20.46 0.93
N ALA A 405 14.15 19.56 1.49
CA ALA A 405 14.84 19.75 2.73
C ALA A 405 16.32 19.32 2.63
N PRO A 406 17.22 19.96 3.40
CA PRO A 406 18.63 19.58 3.42
C PRO A 406 18.87 18.29 4.18
N ASN A 407 19.95 17.57 3.87
CA ASN A 407 20.28 16.28 4.51
C ASN A 407 20.72 16.39 5.98
N ASN A 408 21.01 17.59 6.48
CA ASN A 408 21.52 17.81 7.83
C ASN A 408 20.48 18.45 8.78
N LEU A 409 19.20 18.06 8.65
CA LEU A 409 18.08 18.58 9.45
C LEU A 409 18.38 18.61 10.96
N GLU A 410 18.97 17.54 11.50
CA GLU A 410 19.32 17.47 12.92
C GLU A 410 20.37 18.52 13.32
N GLU A 411 21.44 18.64 12.53
CA GLU A 411 22.54 19.58 12.80
C GLU A 411 22.08 21.04 12.80
N ILE A 412 21.10 21.37 11.95
CA ILE A 412 20.55 22.73 11.84
C ILE A 412 19.38 22.99 12.80
N GLY A 413 19.09 22.06 13.72
CA GLY A 413 18.03 22.21 14.72
C GLY A 413 16.61 22.01 14.20
N LEU A 414 16.45 21.43 13.00
CA LEU A 414 15.17 21.09 12.38
C LEU A 414 14.87 19.58 12.45
N GLY A 415 15.52 18.86 13.37
CA GLY A 415 15.31 17.42 13.58
C GLY A 415 13.86 17.01 13.87
N GLY A 416 12.99 17.93 14.31
CA GLY A 416 11.56 17.66 14.46
C GLY A 416 10.84 17.31 13.13
N LEU A 417 11.42 17.67 11.98
CA LEU A 417 10.86 17.38 10.66
C LEU A 417 11.17 15.97 10.15
N THR A 418 12.06 15.22 10.81
CA THR A 418 12.44 13.86 10.37
C THR A 418 11.25 12.91 10.35
N ARG A 419 10.25 13.09 11.23
CA ARG A 419 9.00 12.31 11.20
C ARG A 419 8.19 12.52 9.91
N LEU A 420 8.30 13.68 9.28
CA LEU A 420 7.62 13.97 8.01
C LEU A 420 8.49 13.59 6.81
N LEU A 421 9.80 13.77 6.92
CA LEU A 421 10.73 13.73 5.79
C LEU A 421 11.61 12.47 5.72
N GLY A 422 11.60 11.67 6.77
CA GLY A 422 12.45 10.50 6.96
C GLY A 422 13.75 10.87 7.65
N THR A 423 14.44 9.84 8.12
CA THR A 423 15.77 9.95 8.75
C THR A 423 16.89 9.82 7.74
N GLU A 424 16.66 9.10 6.64
CA GLU A 424 17.70 8.79 5.67
C GLU A 424 18.10 10.00 4.81
N LYS A 425 19.38 10.06 4.45
CA LYS A 425 19.92 11.13 3.60
C LYS A 425 19.40 10.97 2.18
N LYS A 426 18.88 12.05 1.62
CA LYS A 426 18.35 12.05 0.27
C LYS A 426 19.46 12.16 -0.77
N ALA A 427 19.32 11.41 -1.85
CA ALA A 427 20.25 11.28 -2.95
C ALA A 427 19.53 11.49 -4.29
N ILE A 428 20.28 11.91 -5.31
CA ILE A 428 19.76 12.08 -6.66
C ILE A 428 20.89 11.98 -7.72
N PRO A 429 20.59 11.48 -8.93
CA PRO A 429 21.43 11.62 -10.11
C PRO A 429 21.84 13.06 -10.45
N ASP A 430 23.11 13.29 -10.87
CA ASP A 430 23.67 14.62 -11.15
C ASP A 430 24.44 14.72 -12.49
N GLU A 431 23.99 13.98 -13.51
CA GLU A 431 24.54 14.05 -14.87
C GLU A 431 23.42 14.20 -15.92
N PRO A 432 22.87 15.42 -16.12
CA PRO A 432 21.93 15.69 -17.20
C PRO A 432 22.55 15.37 -18.57
N GLY A 433 21.82 14.66 -19.43
CA GLY A 433 22.33 14.13 -20.70
C GLY A 433 23.39 13.03 -20.54
N GLY A 434 23.50 12.46 -19.33
CA GLY A 434 24.50 11.47 -18.95
C GLY A 434 24.10 10.01 -19.26
N PRO A 435 24.58 9.04 -18.46
CA PRO A 435 24.31 7.62 -18.68
C PRO A 435 22.85 7.26 -18.42
N LEU A 436 22.49 6.01 -18.72
CA LEU A 436 21.27 5.40 -18.20
C LEU A 436 21.50 5.09 -16.72
N PHE A 437 20.77 5.77 -15.84
CA PHE A 437 20.73 5.45 -14.42
C PHE A 437 19.85 4.21 -14.20
N THR A 438 20.42 3.22 -13.53
CA THR A 438 19.78 1.93 -13.22
C THR A 438 19.47 1.84 -11.73
N TRP A 439 18.76 0.79 -11.34
CA TRP A 439 18.49 0.49 -9.94
C TRP A 439 19.26 -0.73 -9.49
N ARG A 440 19.94 -0.62 -8.36
CA ARG A 440 20.55 -1.74 -7.64
C ARG A 440 19.51 -2.23 -6.64
N ASN A 441 19.01 -3.45 -6.84
CA ASN A 441 18.01 -4.06 -5.96
C ASN A 441 18.54 -4.23 -4.53
N TYR A 442 17.64 -4.41 -3.56
CA TYR A 442 17.98 -4.54 -2.13
C TYR A 442 19.11 -5.56 -1.88
N ASP A 443 18.97 -6.76 -2.44
CA ASP A 443 19.89 -7.89 -2.32
C ASP A 443 21.26 -7.71 -3.00
N ARG A 444 21.45 -6.58 -3.67
CA ARG A 444 22.70 -6.18 -4.36
C ARG A 444 23.42 -5.04 -3.67
N VAL A 445 22.81 -4.41 -2.67
CA VAL A 445 23.46 -3.39 -1.84
C VAL A 445 24.43 -4.07 -0.87
N GLY A 446 25.65 -3.53 -0.75
CA GLY A 446 26.74 -4.14 0.00
C GLY A 446 27.44 -5.32 -0.70
N ALA A 447 27.03 -5.69 -1.91
CA ALA A 447 27.71 -6.70 -2.72
C ALA A 447 29.16 -6.25 -3.08
N PRO A 448 30.08 -7.17 -3.44
CA PRO A 448 31.48 -6.81 -3.75
C PRO A 448 31.66 -5.81 -4.89
N ASP A 449 30.66 -5.67 -5.76
CA ASP A 449 30.61 -4.73 -6.88
C ASP A 449 29.85 -3.43 -6.57
N ASP A 450 29.36 -3.25 -5.34
CA ASP A 450 28.66 -2.02 -4.93
C ASP A 450 29.64 -0.82 -4.97
N PRO A 451 29.31 0.27 -5.71
CA PRO A 451 30.13 1.48 -5.74
C PRO A 451 30.20 2.21 -4.39
N VAL A 452 29.29 1.94 -3.46
CA VAL A 452 29.15 2.56 -2.14
C VAL A 452 29.09 4.08 -2.28
N HIS A 453 28.02 4.57 -2.91
CA HIS A 453 27.77 6.00 -3.04
C HIS A 453 27.73 6.70 -1.68
N ARG A 454 28.33 7.89 -1.59
CA ARG A 454 28.53 8.63 -0.33
C ARG A 454 27.99 10.05 -0.43
N SER A 455 27.40 10.54 0.65
CA SER A 455 27.05 11.95 0.82
C SER A 455 28.29 12.84 0.92
N LYS A 456 28.09 14.16 0.83
CA LYS A 456 29.15 15.18 0.93
C LYS A 456 30.04 15.06 2.17
N ASP A 457 29.53 14.53 3.27
CA ASP A 457 30.27 14.31 4.51
C ASP A 457 31.08 12.99 4.53
N GLY A 458 31.00 12.19 3.46
CA GLY A 458 31.71 10.92 3.31
C GLY A 458 30.97 9.71 3.87
N THR A 459 29.79 9.87 4.48
CA THR A 459 28.96 8.76 4.95
C THR A 459 28.34 8.03 3.75
N PRO A 460 28.34 6.68 3.69
CA PRO A 460 27.53 5.95 2.71
C PRO A 460 26.07 6.38 2.81
N PHE A 461 25.35 6.44 1.69
CA PHE A 461 23.91 6.68 1.74
C PHE A 461 23.21 5.51 2.43
N THR A 462 23.39 4.30 1.90
CA THR A 462 22.75 3.08 2.45
C THR A 462 23.76 1.95 2.72
N ALA A 463 23.27 0.82 3.24
CA ALA A 463 23.98 -0.43 3.46
C ALA A 463 23.01 -1.63 3.37
N ALA A 464 23.51 -2.85 3.16
CA ALA A 464 22.69 -4.06 2.99
C ALA A 464 21.60 -4.24 4.07
N GLY A 465 21.93 -3.99 5.36
CA GLY A 465 20.96 -4.14 6.45
C GLY A 465 19.87 -3.07 6.50
N LYS A 466 19.86 -2.12 5.56
CA LYS A 466 18.86 -1.05 5.41
C LYS A 466 17.93 -1.28 4.23
N GLU A 467 18.28 -2.17 3.30
CA GLU A 467 17.49 -2.42 2.09
C GLU A 467 16.84 -3.80 2.22
N VAL A 468 15.50 -3.85 2.13
CA VAL A 468 14.74 -5.03 2.59
C VAL A 468 13.59 -5.44 1.67
N THR A 469 13.25 -4.59 0.71
CA THR A 469 12.14 -4.78 -0.23
C THR A 469 12.67 -4.99 -1.64
N ASP A 470 12.31 -6.10 -2.30
CA ASP A 470 12.58 -6.26 -3.73
C ASP A 470 11.74 -5.29 -4.56
N ILE A 471 12.40 -4.49 -5.42
CA ILE A 471 11.71 -3.49 -6.23
C ILE A 471 10.73 -4.11 -7.23
N ALA A 472 10.96 -5.34 -7.69
CA ALA A 472 10.03 -6.06 -8.56
C ALA A 472 8.79 -6.52 -7.77
N GLU A 473 8.95 -6.92 -6.51
CA GLU A 473 7.79 -7.22 -5.64
C GLU A 473 6.98 -5.97 -5.33
N LEU A 474 7.62 -4.82 -5.08
CA LEU A 474 6.92 -3.54 -4.94
C LEU A 474 6.21 -3.14 -6.24
N ALA A 475 6.89 -3.22 -7.38
CA ALA A 475 6.32 -2.91 -8.70
C ALA A 475 5.08 -3.76 -9.01
N ARG A 476 5.15 -5.05 -8.65
CA ARG A 476 4.04 -5.98 -8.70
C ARG A 476 2.89 -5.56 -7.78
N SER A 477 3.19 -5.26 -6.51
CA SER A 477 2.20 -4.81 -5.51
C SER A 477 1.48 -3.52 -5.93
N LEU A 478 2.12 -2.63 -6.70
CA LEU A 478 1.52 -1.43 -7.28
C LEU A 478 0.62 -1.68 -8.51
N SER A 479 0.84 -2.77 -9.25
CA SER A 479 0.33 -2.91 -10.62
C SER A 479 -0.57 -4.14 -10.87
N GLU A 480 -0.30 -5.27 -10.23
CA GLU A 480 -1.04 -6.51 -10.51
C GLU A 480 -2.40 -6.56 -9.84
N HIS A 481 -2.51 -5.98 -8.65
CA HIS A 481 -3.71 -6.14 -7.87
C HIS A 481 -4.90 -5.35 -8.47
N PRO A 482 -6.09 -5.97 -8.49
CA PRO A 482 -7.33 -5.31 -8.88
C PRO A 482 -7.86 -4.33 -7.82
N LEU A 483 -7.37 -4.44 -6.58
CA LEU A 483 -7.48 -3.41 -5.55
C LEU A 483 -6.14 -2.66 -5.47
N ASP A 484 -6.19 -1.39 -5.11
CA ASP A 484 -5.07 -0.46 -5.17
C ASP A 484 -4.03 -0.69 -4.07
N PHE A 485 -2.80 -0.28 -4.35
CA PHE A 485 -1.74 -0.09 -3.35
C PHE A 485 -1.88 1.28 -2.68
N THR A 486 -2.12 2.32 -3.49
CA THR A 486 -2.31 3.69 -3.04
C THR A 486 -3.75 4.12 -3.22
N GLU A 487 -4.37 4.63 -2.16
CA GLU A 487 -5.76 5.08 -2.17
C GLU A 487 -5.88 6.49 -2.76
N HIS A 488 -6.67 6.60 -3.83
CA HIS A 488 -6.85 7.81 -4.61
C HIS A 488 -7.90 8.77 -4.02
N TYR A 489 -8.85 8.24 -3.25
CA TYR A 489 -10.01 8.98 -2.71
C TYR A 489 -10.14 8.84 -1.18
N PHE A 490 -9.00 8.89 -0.48
CA PHE A 490 -8.96 8.78 0.98
C PHE A 490 -9.93 9.78 1.65
N PRO A 491 -10.92 9.34 2.44
CA PRO A 491 -11.93 10.23 2.99
C PRO A 491 -11.34 11.20 4.00
N THR A 492 -11.38 12.51 3.72
CA THR A 492 -10.88 13.54 4.65
C THR A 492 -11.60 13.46 6.00
N LYS A 493 -12.90 13.08 5.99
CA LYS A 493 -13.69 12.94 7.21
C LYS A 493 -13.07 11.93 8.18
N LEU A 494 -12.46 10.86 7.70
CA LEU A 494 -11.88 9.81 8.55
C LEU A 494 -10.81 10.37 9.50
N ILE A 495 -9.84 11.10 8.94
CA ILE A 495 -8.76 11.68 9.76
C ILE A 495 -9.28 12.81 10.66
N THR A 496 -10.24 13.62 10.19
CA THR A 496 -10.80 14.69 11.02
C THR A 496 -11.64 14.16 12.17
N ASP A 497 -12.35 13.05 11.96
CA ASP A 497 -13.12 12.39 13.03
C ASP A 497 -12.18 11.85 14.10
N ILE A 498 -11.04 11.23 13.72
CA ILE A 498 -10.04 10.77 14.68
C ILE A 498 -9.46 11.95 15.48
N ALA A 499 -9.09 13.05 14.82
CA ALA A 499 -8.58 14.25 15.50
C ALA A 499 -9.59 14.88 16.47
N LEU A 500 -10.89 14.68 16.21
CA LEU A 500 -11.99 15.29 16.94
C LEU A 500 -12.83 14.27 17.69
N ALA A 501 -12.30 13.07 17.96
CA ALA A 501 -13.07 11.95 18.49
C ALA A 501 -13.65 12.19 19.89
N SER A 502 -13.09 13.14 20.65
CA SER A 502 -13.65 13.58 21.94
C SER A 502 -14.84 14.53 21.80
N SER A 503 -15.15 14.98 20.57
CA SER A 503 -16.30 15.82 20.29
C SER A 503 -17.58 14.98 20.25
N PRO A 504 -18.69 15.47 20.80
CA PRO A 504 -19.98 14.77 20.73
C PRO A 504 -20.39 14.45 19.29
N GLY A 505 -20.87 13.23 19.08
CA GLY A 505 -21.37 12.72 17.81
C GLY A 505 -20.29 12.23 16.84
N ILE A 506 -19.05 12.01 17.30
CA ILE A 506 -17.95 11.51 16.45
C ILE A 506 -17.58 10.07 16.77
N ALA A 507 -17.31 9.78 18.04
CA ALA A 507 -16.97 8.44 18.52
C ALA A 507 -17.83 8.03 19.72
N ASP A 508 -19.08 8.50 19.75
CA ASP A 508 -20.01 8.31 20.88
C ASP A 508 -20.29 6.83 21.16
N ASP A 509 -20.17 5.95 20.16
CA ASP A 509 -20.36 4.51 20.29
C ASP A 509 -19.05 3.76 20.60
N ALA A 510 -17.90 4.43 20.71
CA ALA A 510 -16.67 3.84 21.24
C ALA A 510 -16.69 3.78 22.78
N VAL A 511 -17.70 3.11 23.33
CA VAL A 511 -18.05 3.13 24.76
C VAL A 511 -17.36 2.06 25.60
N HIS A 512 -16.85 1.00 24.98
CA HIS A 512 -16.24 -0.12 25.71
C HIS A 512 -14.75 0.13 25.96
N GLU A 513 -14.39 1.09 26.83
CA GLU A 513 -13.01 1.53 27.11
C GLU A 513 -12.00 0.42 27.45
N GLY A 514 -12.46 -0.76 27.88
CA GLY A 514 -11.62 -1.94 28.10
C GLY A 514 -11.25 -2.72 26.84
N GLY A 515 -11.86 -2.41 25.69
CA GLY A 515 -11.81 -3.21 24.46
C GLY A 515 -10.40 -3.36 23.87
N ILE A 516 -9.58 -2.31 23.97
CA ILE A 516 -8.19 -2.31 23.49
C ILE A 516 -7.33 -3.33 24.27
N THR A 517 -7.60 -3.52 25.56
CA THR A 517 -6.81 -4.41 26.43
C THR A 517 -7.48 -5.77 26.69
N ALA A 518 -8.69 -5.97 26.14
CA ALA A 518 -9.47 -7.19 26.32
C ALA A 518 -8.84 -8.42 25.66
N ASN A 519 -7.95 -8.23 24.68
CA ASN A 519 -7.32 -9.31 23.92
C ASN A 519 -5.79 -9.12 23.82
N PRO A 520 -5.02 -10.21 23.58
CA PRO A 520 -3.58 -10.11 23.35
C PRO A 520 -3.25 -9.25 22.12
N THR A 521 -2.18 -8.47 22.20
CA THR A 521 -1.70 -7.60 21.11
C THR A 521 -0.26 -7.94 20.73
N LEU A 522 0.03 -8.05 19.44
CA LEU A 522 1.38 -8.05 18.88
C LEU A 522 1.69 -6.70 18.25
N ASN A 523 2.80 -6.07 18.64
CA ASN A 523 3.28 -4.84 17.98
C ASN A 523 4.56 -5.14 17.20
N LEU A 524 4.57 -4.72 15.95
CA LEU A 524 5.62 -4.93 14.97
C LEU A 524 6.02 -3.55 14.45
N GLN A 525 7.24 -3.11 14.75
CA GLN A 525 7.70 -1.74 14.45
C GLN A 525 8.84 -1.75 13.46
N ALA A 526 8.79 -0.77 12.57
CA ALA A 526 9.91 -0.43 11.70
C ALA A 526 11.00 0.22 12.56
N GLY A 527 12.24 -0.26 12.43
CA GLY A 527 13.37 0.25 13.23
C GLY A 527 13.73 1.70 12.88
N ASP A 528 13.51 2.08 11.63
CA ASP A 528 13.84 3.41 11.09
C ASP A 528 12.61 4.14 10.50
N GLY A 529 11.41 3.60 10.72
CA GLY A 529 10.14 4.18 10.24
C GLY A 529 9.71 5.44 10.99
N LEU A 530 8.40 5.70 11.09
CA LEU A 530 7.88 7.00 11.55
C LEU A 530 8.06 7.29 13.04
N GLY A 531 8.72 6.40 13.79
CA GLY A 531 8.96 6.57 15.22
C GLY A 531 7.65 6.61 16.01
N PHE A 532 6.64 5.86 15.55
CA PHE A 532 5.32 5.77 16.16
C PHE A 532 5.29 5.03 17.49
N GLY A 533 6.42 4.48 17.96
CA GLY A 533 6.56 3.89 19.28
C GLY A 533 7.89 4.24 19.94
N ASP A 534 7.82 4.51 21.25
CA ASP A 534 8.91 4.12 22.14
C ASP A 534 8.87 2.59 22.23
N PRO A 535 9.90 1.85 21.80
CA PRO A 535 9.93 0.40 21.90
C PRO A 535 9.64 -0.06 23.33
N GLN A 536 8.67 -0.95 23.48
CA GLN A 536 8.24 -1.51 24.77
C GLN A 536 8.69 -2.97 24.87
N PRO A 537 8.86 -3.50 26.11
CA PRO A 537 9.12 -4.91 26.30
C PRO A 537 8.06 -5.78 25.62
N GLY A 538 8.49 -6.68 24.74
CA GLY A 538 7.62 -7.60 23.99
C GLY A 538 7.33 -7.18 22.55
N ASP A 539 7.73 -5.98 22.13
CA ASP A 539 7.64 -5.57 20.73
C ASP A 539 8.66 -6.29 19.86
N VAL A 540 8.27 -6.50 18.60
CA VAL A 540 9.17 -6.94 17.54
C VAL A 540 9.64 -5.70 16.78
N ILE A 541 10.95 -5.43 16.81
CA ILE A 541 11.56 -4.32 16.08
C ILE A 541 12.29 -4.91 14.87
N ALA A 542 11.87 -4.53 13.66
CA ALA A 542 12.55 -4.87 12.42
C ALA A 542 13.61 -3.80 12.12
N ALA A 543 14.86 -4.08 12.50
CA ALA A 543 15.97 -3.17 12.26
C ALA A 543 16.16 -2.91 10.76
N GLY A 544 16.41 -1.65 10.38
CA GLY A 544 16.60 -1.26 8.98
C GLY A 544 15.31 -0.91 8.24
N TYR A 545 14.15 -1.31 8.75
CA TYR A 545 12.88 -1.16 8.04
C TYR A 545 12.39 0.28 8.14
N GLN A 546 11.88 0.79 7.03
CA GLN A 546 11.08 2.01 6.94
C GLN A 546 9.60 1.71 7.20
N HIS A 547 8.78 2.76 7.16
CA HIS A 547 7.36 2.69 7.45
C HIS A 547 6.65 1.63 6.61
N ILE A 548 6.84 1.64 5.28
CA ILE A 548 6.14 0.74 4.37
C ILE A 548 6.75 -0.66 4.36
N ASP A 549 8.02 -0.83 4.77
CA ASP A 549 8.70 -2.13 4.70
C ASP A 549 8.07 -3.20 5.60
N VAL A 550 7.33 -2.81 6.64
CA VAL A 550 6.54 -3.78 7.44
C VAL A 550 5.43 -4.45 6.63
N LEU A 551 5.14 -3.94 5.43
CA LEU A 551 4.23 -4.51 4.45
C LEU A 551 4.95 -5.13 3.26
N THR A 552 6.01 -4.48 2.77
CA THR A 552 6.59 -4.78 1.44
C THR A 552 7.83 -5.65 1.47
N ALA A 553 8.47 -5.82 2.63
CA ALA A 553 9.73 -6.54 2.73
C ALA A 553 9.69 -7.95 2.11
N SER A 554 10.76 -8.31 1.42
CA SER A 554 10.88 -9.59 0.73
C SER A 554 11.02 -10.75 1.70
N ALA A 555 10.46 -11.91 1.32
CA ALA A 555 10.39 -13.09 2.18
C ALA A 555 11.75 -13.53 2.76
N VAL A 556 12.82 -13.28 2.00
CA VAL A 556 14.21 -13.60 2.35
C VAL A 556 15.01 -12.30 2.32
N GLN A 557 15.67 -12.01 3.44
CA GLN A 557 16.51 -10.83 3.61
C GLN A 557 17.94 -11.13 3.11
N ASP A 558 18.77 -10.10 2.95
CA ASP A 558 20.13 -10.19 2.40
C ASP A 558 21.06 -11.17 3.11
N ASP A 559 20.81 -11.42 4.39
CA ASP A 559 21.54 -12.39 5.20
C ASP A 559 21.01 -13.83 5.09
N GLY A 560 20.04 -14.06 4.20
CA GLY A 560 19.38 -15.33 3.95
C GLY A 560 18.34 -15.72 5.00
N ARG A 561 18.06 -14.89 6.00
CA ARG A 561 17.05 -15.17 7.02
C ARG A 561 15.64 -14.79 6.52
N PRO A 562 14.59 -15.45 7.02
CA PRO A 562 13.23 -15.01 6.81
C PRO A 562 13.00 -13.61 7.37
N GLU A 563 12.18 -12.82 6.69
CA GLU A 563 11.80 -11.50 7.20
C GLU A 563 11.02 -11.61 8.54
N PRO A 564 11.30 -10.72 9.51
CA PRO A 564 10.85 -10.87 10.88
C PRO A 564 9.38 -10.52 11.11
N ILE A 565 8.76 -9.67 10.29
CA ILE A 565 7.40 -9.20 10.47
C ILE A 565 6.41 -10.34 10.26
N SER A 566 6.41 -10.95 9.07
CA SER A 566 5.48 -12.04 8.76
C SER A 566 5.74 -13.29 9.57
N THR A 567 7.01 -13.57 9.90
CA THR A 567 7.35 -14.71 10.74
C THR A 567 6.75 -14.57 12.14
N ASN A 568 6.76 -13.37 12.71
CA ASN A 568 6.14 -13.11 14.02
C ASN A 568 4.61 -13.02 13.94
N LEU A 569 4.04 -12.48 12.86
CA LEU A 569 2.58 -12.54 12.63
C LEU A 569 2.08 -13.97 12.56
N ALA A 570 2.74 -14.84 11.78
CA ALA A 570 2.42 -16.25 11.69
C ALA A 570 2.54 -16.95 13.05
N ALA A 571 3.61 -16.65 13.81
CA ALA A 571 3.79 -17.20 15.16
C ALA A 571 2.72 -16.71 16.14
N PHE A 572 2.20 -15.49 15.99
CA PHE A 572 1.09 -14.98 16.81
C PHE A 572 -0.23 -15.63 16.44
N ALA A 573 -0.51 -15.79 15.14
CA ALA A 573 -1.72 -16.43 14.66
C ALA A 573 -1.81 -17.92 15.02
N THR A 574 -0.68 -18.61 15.12
CA THR A 574 -0.67 -20.06 15.35
C THR A 574 -0.62 -20.48 16.82
N ARG A 575 -0.74 -19.51 17.75
CA ARG A 575 -0.79 -19.74 19.21
C ARG A 575 -2.12 -20.26 19.72
#